data_AF-A0A0M9BLE7-F1
#
_entry.id   AF-A0A0M9BLE7-F1
#
_cell.length_a   1.000
_cell.length_b   1.000
_cell.length_c   1.000
_cell.angle_alpha   90.00
_cell.angle_beta   90.00
_cell.angle_gamma   90.00
#
_symmetry.space_group_name_H-M   'P 1'
#
loop_
_entity.id
_entity.type
_entity.pdbx_description
1 polymer ?
#
loop_
_entity_poly.entity_id
_entity_poly.type
_entity_poly.pdbx_seq_one_letter_code
_entity_poly.pdbx_strand_id
1 'polypeptide(L)'
;MTQQEWFMVKHAVTGRGLVNSKTDSMSYRYQREGTGFVFIVTGLEQQVVDSIMELRQELNVFRFVQRKDQPLVKHWYYVQGDRVQYDGERHTLTIYAESEIRYVPEDYFAD
;
A
#
# COMPACT_ATOMS: atom_id res chain seq x y z
N MET A 1 -17.14 -1.25 16.47
CA MET A 1 -16.63 -2.38 15.68
C MET A 1 -15.14 -2.15 15.52
N THR A 2 -14.29 -2.98 16.13
CA THR A 2 -12.83 -2.83 16.02
C THR A 2 -12.38 -3.48 14.71
N GLN A 3 -11.95 -2.65 13.76
CA GLN A 3 -11.25 -3.08 12.55
C GLN A 3 -9.81 -2.58 12.67
N GLN A 4 -8.85 -3.49 12.53
CA GLN A 4 -7.45 -3.12 12.34
C GLN A 4 -7.16 -3.15 10.84
N GLU A 5 -6.49 -2.11 10.37
CA GLU A 5 -6.11 -2.00 8.98
C GLU A 5 -4.77 -1.30 8.88
N TRP A 6 -3.90 -1.80 8.01
CA TRP A 6 -2.61 -1.16 7.75
C TRP A 6 -2.17 -1.33 6.31
N PHE A 7 -1.30 -0.41 5.90
CA PHE A 7 -0.81 -0.25 4.55
C PHE A 7 0.71 -0.36 4.54
N MET A 8 1.24 -0.97 3.48
CA MET A 8 2.67 -1.04 3.24
C MET A 8 2.99 -0.78 1.78
N VAL A 9 4.13 -0.13 1.53
CA VAL A 9 4.76 -0.07 0.21
C VAL A 9 6.05 -0.87 0.29
N LYS A 10 6.27 -1.73 -0.72
CA LYS A 10 7.53 -2.47 -0.85
C LYS A 10 8.08 -2.37 -2.26
N HIS A 11 9.40 -2.42 -2.36
CA HIS A 11 10.07 -2.73 -3.60
C HIS A 11 9.72 -4.18 -4.00
N ALA A 12 9.13 -4.35 -5.17
CA ALA A 12 8.63 -5.62 -5.69
C ALA A 12 9.75 -6.63 -5.95
N VAL A 13 10.92 -6.15 -6.40
CA VAL A 13 12.05 -7.02 -6.78
C VAL A 13 12.83 -7.50 -5.57
N THR A 14 13.18 -6.61 -4.63
CA THR A 14 14.01 -6.99 -3.46
C THR A 14 13.21 -7.29 -2.20
N GLY A 15 11.91 -6.99 -2.17
CA GLY A 15 11.07 -7.12 -0.98
C GLY A 15 11.32 -6.09 0.12
N ARG A 16 12.23 -5.11 -0.11
CA ARG A 16 12.54 -4.03 0.84
C ARG A 16 11.28 -3.22 1.16
N GLY A 17 10.99 -3.03 2.45
CA GLY A 17 9.92 -2.14 2.91
C GLY A 17 10.31 -0.67 2.74
N LEU A 18 9.40 0.13 2.21
CA LEU A 18 9.56 1.59 2.05
C LEU A 18 8.62 2.36 2.98
N VAL A 19 7.41 1.85 3.19
CA VAL A 19 6.40 2.42 4.09
C VAL A 19 5.68 1.29 4.81
N ASN A 20 5.33 1.52 6.08
CA ASN A 20 4.47 0.69 6.89
C ASN A 20 3.66 1.53 7.88
N SER A 21 2.35 1.66 7.64
CA SER A 21 1.47 2.50 8.48
C SER A 21 1.27 1.97 9.92
N LYS A 22 1.82 0.80 10.28
CA LYS A 22 1.86 0.33 11.68
C LYS A 22 2.99 0.96 12.48
N THR A 23 4.09 1.32 11.82
CA THR A 23 5.32 1.79 12.47
C THR A 23 5.61 3.25 12.14
N ASP A 24 5.17 3.70 10.97
CA ASP A 24 5.50 5.01 10.44
C ASP A 24 4.38 6.00 10.78
N SER A 25 4.77 7.22 11.14
CA SER A 25 3.84 8.32 11.43
C SER A 25 3.26 8.91 10.15
N MET A 26 2.39 8.17 9.47
CA MET A 26 1.77 8.56 8.20
C MET A 26 0.29 8.19 8.16
N SER A 27 -0.45 8.83 7.26
CA SER A 27 -1.87 8.54 7.01
C SER A 27 -2.08 8.17 5.56
N TYR A 28 -3.05 7.29 5.31
CA TYR A 28 -3.48 6.98 3.95
C TYR A 28 -5.00 6.86 3.85
N ARG A 29 -5.50 7.09 2.63
CA ARG A 29 -6.86 6.77 2.21
C ARG A 29 -6.79 5.80 1.04
N TYR A 30 -7.74 4.89 1.00
CA TYR A 30 -7.89 3.91 -0.07
C TYR A 30 -9.28 4.08 -0.71
N GLN A 31 -9.32 4.06 -2.04
CA GLN A 31 -10.55 3.99 -2.80
C GLN A 31 -10.40 3.13 -4.04
N ARG A 32 -11.50 2.49 -4.45
CA ARG A 32 -11.59 1.83 -5.75
C ARG A 32 -12.08 2.86 -6.77
N GLU A 33 -11.38 2.97 -7.90
CA GLU A 33 -11.76 3.84 -9.02
C GLU A 33 -11.98 3.00 -10.28
N GLY A 34 -13.24 2.79 -10.63
CA GLY A 34 -13.62 1.86 -11.70
C GLY A 34 -13.05 0.47 -11.42
N THR A 35 -12.16 -0.01 -12.30
CA THR A 35 -11.49 -1.31 -12.16
C THR A 35 -10.23 -1.25 -11.29
N GLY A 36 -9.64 -0.06 -11.10
CA GLY A 36 -8.37 0.12 -10.39
C GLY A 36 -8.51 0.58 -8.93
N PHE A 37 -7.36 0.86 -8.33
CA PHE A 37 -7.22 1.15 -6.91
C PHE A 37 -6.34 2.38 -6.72
N VAL A 38 -6.79 3.32 -5.89
CA VAL A 38 -6.06 4.55 -5.60
C VAL A 38 -5.78 4.65 -4.11
N PHE A 39 -4.51 4.94 -3.79
CA PHE A 39 -4.04 5.24 -2.45
C PHE A 39 -3.57 6.68 -2.40
N ILE A 40 -4.11 7.45 -1.48
CA ILE A 40 -3.68 8.82 -1.20
C ILE A 40 -2.96 8.80 0.13
N VAL A 41 -1.68 9.15 0.13
CA VAL A 41 -0.76 9.01 1.25
C VAL A 41 -0.20 10.38 1.63
N THR A 42 -0.22 10.69 2.93
CA THR A 42 0.22 11.97 3.49
C THR A 42 1.08 11.77 4.72
N GLY A 43 1.99 12.71 5.01
CA GLY A 43 2.85 12.67 6.19
C GLY A 43 4.09 11.79 6.03
N LEU A 44 4.46 11.43 4.80
CA LEU A 44 5.74 10.78 4.54
C LEU A 44 6.89 11.79 4.63
N GLU A 45 8.03 11.32 5.13
CA GLU A 45 9.28 12.08 5.03
C GLU A 45 9.73 12.17 3.56
N GLN A 46 10.38 13.27 3.18
CA GLN A 46 10.77 13.51 1.79
C GLN A 46 11.69 12.41 1.25
N GLN A 47 12.62 11.89 2.05
CA GLN A 47 13.51 10.80 1.63
C GLN A 47 12.74 9.51 1.26
N VAL A 48 11.64 9.22 1.95
CA VAL A 48 10.77 8.08 1.65
C VAL A 48 10.02 8.32 0.35
N VAL A 49 9.50 9.53 0.14
CA VAL A 49 8.86 9.93 -1.12
C VAL A 49 9.84 9.77 -2.28
N ASP A 50 11.06 10.28 -2.15
CA ASP A 50 12.09 10.20 -3.20
C ASP A 50 12.39 8.73 -3.57
N SER A 51 12.53 7.87 -2.56
CA SER A 51 12.74 6.43 -2.76
C SER A 51 11.57 5.75 -3.48
N ILE A 52 10.33 6.13 -3.16
CA ILE A 52 9.12 5.63 -3.84
C ILE A 52 9.10 6.11 -5.29
N MET A 53 9.40 7.39 -5.53
CA MET A 53 9.37 7.97 -6.87
C MET A 53 10.47 7.40 -7.77
N GLU A 54 11.64 7.09 -7.22
CA GLU A 54 12.73 6.40 -7.90
C GLU A 54 12.32 4.97 -8.28
N LEU A 55 11.75 4.23 -7.35
CA LEU A 55 11.40 2.82 -7.53
C LEU A 55 10.00 2.58 -8.10
N ARG A 56 9.31 3.62 -8.58
CA ARG A 56 7.86 3.58 -8.88
C ARG A 56 7.42 2.49 -9.85
N GLN A 57 8.30 2.07 -10.77
CA GLN A 57 8.02 0.99 -11.73
C GLN A 57 8.09 -0.41 -11.12
N GLU A 58 8.62 -0.53 -9.92
CA GLU A 58 8.90 -1.78 -9.23
C GLU A 58 8.27 -1.78 -7.85
N LEU A 59 7.05 -1.23 -7.70
CA LEU A 59 6.35 -1.16 -6.43
C LEU A 59 5.23 -2.19 -6.30
N ASN A 60 5.11 -2.73 -5.09
CA ASN A 60 3.90 -3.37 -4.62
C ASN A 60 3.32 -2.60 -3.45
N VAL A 61 2.00 -2.48 -3.43
CA VAL A 61 1.25 -2.01 -2.26
C VAL A 61 0.58 -3.20 -1.59
N PHE A 62 0.61 -3.22 -0.26
CA PHE A 62 -0.12 -4.19 0.54
C PHE A 62 -1.08 -3.48 1.47
N ARG A 63 -2.31 -3.99 1.55
CA ARG A 63 -3.30 -3.57 2.54
C ARG A 63 -3.78 -4.78 3.30
N PHE A 64 -3.81 -4.68 4.60
CA PHE A 64 -4.16 -5.76 5.50
C PHE A 64 -5.39 -5.34 6.27
N VAL A 65 -6.42 -6.17 6.27
CA VAL A 65 -7.68 -5.88 6.94
C VAL A 65 -8.02 -7.03 7.87
N GLN A 66 -8.11 -6.72 9.16
CA GLN A 66 -8.56 -7.66 10.18
C GLN A 66 -9.79 -7.06 10.86
N ARG A 67 -10.94 -7.67 10.59
CA ARG A 67 -12.18 -7.38 11.30
C ARG A 67 -12.29 -8.30 12.50
N LYS A 68 -13.00 -7.85 13.54
CA LYS A 68 -13.33 -8.71 14.68
C LYS A 68 -13.93 -10.03 14.18
N ASP A 69 -13.40 -11.15 14.68
CA ASP A 69 -13.87 -12.51 14.39
C ASP A 69 -13.79 -12.92 12.90
N GLN A 70 -12.98 -12.23 12.09
CA GLN A 70 -12.67 -12.64 10.71
C GLN A 70 -11.16 -12.85 10.54
N PRO A 71 -10.74 -13.78 9.68
CA PRO A 71 -9.32 -13.99 9.42
C PRO A 71 -8.69 -12.74 8.78
N LEU A 72 -7.38 -12.61 8.93
CA LEU A 72 -6.63 -11.55 8.30
C LEU A 72 -6.74 -11.67 6.78
N VAL A 73 -7.26 -10.65 6.12
CA VAL A 73 -7.25 -10.57 4.66
C VAL A 73 -6.07 -9.74 4.21
N LYS A 74 -5.20 -10.33 3.40
CA LYS A 74 -4.11 -9.62 2.73
C LYS A 74 -4.53 -9.28 1.30
N HIS A 75 -4.44 -8.00 0.98
CA HIS A 75 -4.59 -7.45 -0.35
C HIS A 75 -3.21 -7.05 -0.87
N TRP A 76 -2.85 -7.53 -2.05
CA TRP A 76 -1.60 -7.23 -2.74
C TRP A 76 -1.93 -6.58 -4.08
N TYR A 77 -1.56 -5.31 -4.21
CA TYR A 77 -1.80 -4.49 -5.38
C TYR A 77 -0.54 -4.31 -6.22
N TYR A 78 -0.67 -4.52 -7.53
CA TYR A 78 0.38 -4.26 -8.51
C TYR A 78 0.28 -2.81 -8.97
N VAL A 79 1.30 -2.02 -8.63
CA VAL A 79 1.33 -0.58 -8.87
C VAL A 79 1.63 -0.29 -10.34
N GLN A 80 0.90 0.67 -10.92
CA GLN A 80 1.23 1.22 -12.22
C GLN A 80 2.15 2.43 -12.02
N GLY A 81 3.46 2.24 -12.22
CA GLY A 81 4.48 3.23 -11.89
C GLY A 81 4.29 4.60 -12.52
N ASP A 82 3.82 4.66 -13.76
CA ASP A 82 3.53 5.92 -14.48
C ASP A 82 2.40 6.75 -13.86
N ARG A 83 1.62 6.15 -12.96
CA ARG A 83 0.51 6.77 -12.24
C ARG A 83 0.80 6.94 -10.75
N VAL A 84 2.08 6.83 -10.36
CA VAL A 84 2.57 7.26 -9.05
C VAL A 84 2.98 8.72 -9.16
N GLN A 85 2.35 9.57 -8.36
CA GLN A 85 2.52 11.02 -8.43
C GLN A 85 2.69 11.60 -7.03
N TYR A 86 3.61 12.56 -6.89
CA TYR A 86 3.76 13.33 -5.66
C TYR A 86 3.47 14.81 -5.93
N ASP A 87 2.55 15.37 -5.15
CA ASP A 87 2.29 16.79 -5.09
C ASP A 87 3.07 17.39 -3.91
N GLY A 88 4.14 18.12 -4.22
CA GLY A 88 5.03 18.72 -3.23
C GLY A 88 4.41 19.91 -2.48
N GLU A 89 3.43 20.60 -3.06
CA GLU A 89 2.73 21.68 -2.35
C GLU A 89 1.79 21.09 -1.29
N ARG A 90 1.05 20.03 -1.67
CA ARG A 90 0.09 19.37 -0.79
C ARG A 90 0.70 18.26 0.07
N HIS A 91 1.99 17.98 -0.08
CA HIS A 91 2.70 16.89 0.60
C HIS A 91 1.93 15.56 0.51
N THR A 92 1.45 15.26 -0.70
CA THR A 92 0.52 14.15 -0.96
C THR A 92 1.07 13.25 -2.07
N LEU A 93 1.27 11.98 -1.74
CA LEU A 93 1.61 10.93 -2.69
C LEU A 93 0.33 10.19 -3.11
N THR A 94 0.13 10.07 -4.42
CA THR A 94 -0.94 9.26 -5.01
C THR A 94 -0.32 8.04 -5.69
N ILE A 95 -0.80 6.85 -5.33
CA ILE A 95 -0.38 5.58 -5.92
C ILE A 95 -1.61 4.94 -6.57
N TYR A 96 -1.52 4.67 -7.87
CA TYR A 96 -2.52 3.87 -8.58
C TYR A 96 -2.03 2.44 -8.77
N ALA A 97 -2.91 1.47 -8.58
CA ALA A 97 -2.70 0.07 -8.92
C ALA A 97 -3.80 -0.43 -9.88
N GLU A 98 -3.38 -1.23 -10.84
CA GLU A 98 -4.27 -1.75 -11.89
C GLU A 98 -4.96 -3.06 -11.49
N SER A 99 -4.32 -3.85 -10.63
CA SER A 99 -4.77 -5.19 -10.27
C SER A 99 -4.47 -5.53 -8.81
N GLU A 100 -5.17 -6.54 -8.31
CA GLU A 100 -5.12 -6.98 -6.92
C GLU A 100 -5.17 -8.51 -6.85
N ILE A 101 -4.34 -9.09 -5.99
CA ILE A 101 -4.53 -10.43 -5.45
C ILE A 101 -5.03 -10.28 -4.02
N ARG A 102 -6.10 -11.00 -3.69
CA ARG A 102 -6.68 -11.04 -2.34
C ARG A 102 -6.63 -12.47 -1.83
N TYR A 103 -6.10 -12.66 -0.62
CA TYR A 103 -6.04 -13.97 0.01
C TYR A 103 -6.02 -13.88 1.53
N VAL A 104 -6.43 -14.97 2.18
CA VAL A 104 -6.25 -15.17 3.62
C VAL A 104 -4.95 -15.93 3.81
N PRO A 105 -3.93 -15.37 4.51
CA PRO A 105 -2.64 -16.04 4.64
C PRO A 105 -2.73 -17.42 5.30
N GLU A 106 -3.64 -17.57 6.28
CA GLU A 106 -3.87 -18.83 7.01
C GLU A 106 -4.27 -20.01 6.10
N ASP A 107 -4.90 -19.74 4.94
CA ASP A 107 -5.29 -20.80 3.99
C ASP A 107 -4.07 -21.47 3.32
N TYR A 108 -2.89 -20.85 3.38
CA TYR A 108 -1.68 -21.27 2.67
C TYR A 108 -0.53 -21.68 3.60
N PHE A 109 -0.66 -21.45 4.90
CA PHE A 109 0.23 -21.99 5.91
C PHE A 109 -0.44 -23.25 6.48
N ALA A 110 -0.18 -24.40 5.84
CA ALA A 110 -0.40 -25.68 6.50
C ALA A 110 0.78 -25.92 7.46
N ASP A 111 0.48 -26.41 8.66
CA ASP A 111 1.47 -26.89 9.65
C ASP A 111 2.48 -27.89 9.04
#